data_AF-A0A0F9NQK5-F1
#
_entry.id   AF-A0A0F9NQK5-F1
#
_cell.length_a   1.000
_cell.length_b   1.000
_cell.length_c   1.000
_cell.angle_alpha   90.00
_cell.angle_beta   90.00
_cell.angle_gamma   90.00
#
_symmetry.space_group_name_H-M   'P 1'
#
loop_
_entity.id
_entity.type
_entity.pdbx_description
1 polymer ?
#
loop_
_entity_poly.entity_id
_entity_poly.type
_entity_poly.pdbx_seq_one_letter_code
_entity_poly.pdbx_strand_id
1 'polypeptide(L)' 'MSALKEAVAHSETLIGTEVGVSNWITVDQKMIDDFAKTTHDLQWIHIDPERAAKETPFGGTIAHG' A
#
# COMPACT_ATOMS: atom_id res chain seq x y z
N MET A 1 -28.57 5.45 -22.72
CA MET A 1 -27.92 6.65 -22.17
C MET A 1 -26.49 6.69 -22.71
N SER A 2 -25.59 7.59 -22.31
CA SER A 2 -24.18 7.42 -22.67
C SER A 2 -23.62 6.19 -21.93
N ALA A 3 -22.66 5.49 -22.52
CA ALA A 3 -22.01 4.32 -21.89
C ALA A 3 -21.49 4.66 -20.47
N LEU A 4 -21.02 5.88 -20.25
CA LEU A 4 -20.61 6.38 -18.94
C LEU A 4 -21.75 6.40 -17.92
N LYS A 5 -22.94 6.85 -18.30
CA LYS A 5 -24.10 6.90 -17.40
C LYS A 5 -24.59 5.49 -17.03
N GLU A 6 -24.51 4.55 -17.96
CA GLU A 6 -24.89 3.15 -17.72
C GLU A 6 -23.89 2.47 -16.78
N ALA A 7 -22.59 2.71 -16.94
CA ALA A 7 -21.56 2.21 -16.03
C ALA A 7 -21.72 2.76 -14.60
N VAL A 8 -21.98 4.06 -14.46
CA VAL A 8 -22.22 4.69 -13.13
C VAL A 8 -23.46 4.09 -12.46
N ALA A 9 -24.58 4.02 -13.19
CA ALA A 9 -25.82 3.45 -12.65
C ALA A 9 -25.65 1.99 -12.21
N HIS A 10 -24.84 1.20 -12.91
CA HIS A 10 -24.51 -0.16 -12.47
C HIS A 10 -23.70 -0.16 -11.16
N SER A 11 -22.63 0.64 -11.08
CA SER A 11 -21.77 0.72 -9.89
C SER A 11 -22.52 1.18 -8.63
N GLU A 12 -23.50 2.07 -8.76
CA GLU A 12 -24.33 2.52 -7.63
C GLU A 12 -25.08 1.36 -6.96
N THR A 13 -25.48 0.34 -7.72
CA THR A 13 -26.17 -0.84 -7.17
C THR A 13 -25.24 -1.76 -6.36
N LEU A 14 -23.92 -1.58 -6.46
CA LEU A 14 -22.91 -2.37 -5.76
C LEU A 14 -22.48 -1.75 -4.42
N ILE A 15 -23.03 -0.61 -4.02
CA ILE A 15 -22.71 0.04 -2.74
C ILE A 15 -23.01 -0.92 -1.58
N GLY A 16 -22.01 -1.14 -0.71
CA GLY A 16 -22.11 -2.06 0.42
C GLY A 16 -21.87 -3.53 0.07
N THR A 17 -21.52 -3.85 -1.17
CA THR A 17 -21.14 -5.21 -1.59
C THR A 17 -19.62 -5.39 -1.65
N GLU A 18 -19.14 -6.60 -1.37
CA GLU A 18 -17.73 -6.94 -1.57
C GLU A 18 -17.46 -7.15 -3.07
N VAL A 19 -16.51 -6.40 -3.62
CA VAL A 19 -16.17 -6.44 -5.06
C VAL A 19 -15.13 -7.52 -5.38
N GLY A 20 -14.41 -7.99 -4.36
CA GLY A 20 -13.44 -9.07 -4.45
C GLY A 20 -12.28 -8.89 -3.48
N VAL A 21 -11.58 -10.00 -3.19
CA VAL A 21 -10.34 -10.01 -2.39
C VAL A 21 -9.17 -10.25 -3.34
N SER A 22 -8.16 -9.38 -3.32
CA SER A 22 -6.99 -9.55 -4.18
C SER A 22 -6.13 -10.73 -3.72
N ASN A 23 -5.26 -11.20 -4.60
CA ASN A 23 -4.18 -12.09 -4.20
C ASN A 23 -3.24 -11.38 -3.22
N TRP A 24 -2.58 -12.17 -2.38
CA TRP A 24 -1.47 -11.69 -1.57
C TRP A 24 -0.31 -11.23 -2.47
N ILE A 25 0.36 -10.17 -2.04
CA ILE A 25 1.62 -9.71 -2.62
C ILE A 25 2.69 -9.67 -1.54
N THR A 26 3.94 -9.91 -1.93
CA THR A 26 5.08 -9.70 -1.05
C THR A 26 5.46 -8.23 -1.10
N VAL A 27 5.47 -7.58 0.06
CA VAL A 27 6.06 -6.25 0.24
C VAL A 27 7.50 -6.47 0.70
N ASP A 28 8.44 -6.28 -0.22
CA ASP A 28 9.87 -6.42 0.06
C ASP A 28 10.53 -5.06 0.37
N GLN A 29 11.78 -5.09 0.81
CA GLN A 29 12.52 -3.87 1.14
C GLN A 29 12.66 -2.94 -0.06
N LYS A 30 12.81 -3.49 -1.28
CA LYS A 30 12.96 -2.67 -2.48
C LYS A 30 11.70 -1.84 -2.74
N MET A 31 10.52 -2.43 -2.56
CA MET A 31 9.25 -1.73 -2.70
C MET A 31 9.13 -0.59 -1.67
N ILE A 32 9.51 -0.85 -0.43
CA ILE A 32 9.51 0.15 0.66
C ILE A 32 10.49 1.29 0.35
N ASP A 33 11.71 0.96 -0.10
CA ASP A 33 12.74 1.95 -0.46
C ASP A 33 12.32 2.82 -1.64
N ASP A 34 11.68 2.24 -2.65
CA ASP A 34 11.22 2.99 -3.82
C ASP A 34 10.07 3.93 -3.44
N PHE A 35 9.15 3.49 -2.57
CA PHE A 35 8.11 4.36 -2.02
C PHE A 35 8.69 5.52 -1.20
N ALA A 36 9.69 5.24 -0.36
CA ALA A 36 10.44 6.26 0.40
C ALA A 36 11.04 7.33 -0.52
N LYS A 37 11.65 6.91 -1.63
CA LYS A 37 12.22 7.83 -2.63
C LYS A 37 11.15 8.65 -3.34
N THR A 38 10.04 8.02 -3.74
CA THR A 38 8.95 8.68 -4.47
C THR A 38 8.24 9.72 -3.62
N THR A 39 8.02 9.42 -2.34
CA THR A 39 7.31 10.31 -1.41
C THR A 39 8.22 11.26 -0.65
N HIS A 40 9.53 11.07 -0.78
CA HIS A 40 10.57 11.77 -0.02
C HIS A 40 10.50 11.53 1.50
N ASP A 41 9.77 10.49 1.94
CA ASP A 41 9.82 10.01 3.32
C ASP A 41 10.96 8.99 3.49
N LEU A 42 12.13 9.53 3.81
CA LEU A 42 13.36 8.79 4.06
C LEU A 42 13.58 8.50 5.55
N GLN A 43 12.51 8.39 6.34
CA GLN A 43 12.65 8.04 7.75
C GLN A 43 13.30 6.65 7.87
N TRP A 44 14.34 6.56 8.71
CA TRP A 44 15.21 5.37 8.82
C TRP A 44 14.46 4.08 9.18
N ILE A 45 13.28 4.17 9.81
CA ILE A 45 12.44 3.01 10.10
C ILE A 45 11.93 2.29 8.83
N HIS A 46 11.99 2.96 7.68
CA HIS A 46 11.60 2.41 6.39
C HIS A 46 12.80 1.91 5.58
N ILE A 47 13.96 2.59 5.67
CA ILE A 47 15.07 2.43 4.72
C ILE A 47 16.37 1.87 5.32
N ASP A 48 16.44 1.69 6.64
CA ASP A 48 17.64 1.21 7.33
C ASP A 48 17.31 -0.08 8.13
N PRO A 49 17.42 -1.27 7.51
CA PRO A 49 17.10 -2.55 8.15
C PRO A 49 17.90 -2.81 9.42
N GLU A 50 19.19 -2.48 9.43
CA GLU A 50 20.06 -2.76 10.57
C GLU A 50 19.68 -1.90 11.76
N ARG A 51 19.50 -0.60 11.54
CA ARG A 51 19.08 0.31 12.60
C ARG A 51 17.66 0.01 13.06
N ALA A 52 16.74 -0.24 12.13
CA ALA A 52 15.35 -0.58 12.43
C ALA A 52 15.25 -1.84 13.31
N ALA A 53 16.02 -2.89 13.00
CA ALA A 53 16.06 -4.09 13.82
C ALA A 53 16.62 -3.86 15.23
N LYS A 54 17.57 -2.92 15.38
CA LYS A 54 18.22 -2.63 16.67
C LYS A 54 17.41 -1.68 17.56
N GLU A 55 16.81 -0.65 16.97
CA GLU A 55 16.25 0.49 17.70
C GLU A 55 14.71 0.49 17.78
N THR A 56 14.03 -0.38 17.03
CA THR A 56 12.56 -0.48 17.05
C THR A 56 12.10 -1.82 17.64
N PRO A 57 10.88 -1.88 18.20
CA PRO A 57 10.28 -3.13 18.66
C PRO A 57 9.83 -4.05 17.51
N PHE A 58 9.93 -3.60 16.25
CA PHE A 58 9.41 -4.33 15.09
C PHE A 58 10.39 -5.38 14.56
N GLY A 59 11.66 -5.34 14.97
CA GLY A 59 12.67 -6.32 14.56
C GLY A 59 13.17 -6.16 13.12
N GLY A 60 12.84 -5.05 12.47
CA GLY A 60 13.25 -4.71 11.11
C GLY A 60 12.55 -3.45 10.62
N THR A 61 12.76 -3.12 9.35
CA THR A 61 12.06 -2.04 8.66
C THR A 61 10.57 -2.33 8.52
N ILE A 62 9.78 -1.27 8.44
CA ILE A 62 8.34 -1.34 8.21
C ILE A 62 7.97 -0.54 6.96
N ALA A 63 6.89 -0.93 6.29
CA ALA A 63 6.35 -0.15 5.19
C ALA A 63 5.76 1.19 5.68
N HIS A 64 5.62 2.14 4.75
CA HIS A 64 4.85 3.36 4.96
C HIS A 64 3.35 3.03 5.12
N GLY A 65 2.64 3.87 5.88
CA GLY A 65 1.20 3.71 6.14
C GLY A 65 0.29 4.23 5.04
#